data_AF-A0A7V1H2L7-F1
#
_entry.id   AF-A0A7V1H2L7-F1
#
_cell.length_a   1.000
_cell.length_b   1.000
_cell.length_c   1.000
_cell.angle_alpha   90.00
_cell.angle_beta   90.00
_cell.angle_gamma   90.00
#
_symmetry.space_group_name_H-M   'P 1'
#
loop_
_entity.id
_entity.type
_entity.pdbx_description
1 polymer ?
#
loop_
_entity_poly.entity_id
_entity_poly.type
_entity_poly.pdbx_seq_one_letter_code
_entity_poly.pdbx_strand_id
1 'polypeptide(L)'
;MGTDQEIRPEYGPTNPSPEEKDKNRVKRFGSVIGLKPEKEQCYRKLHADTWPSVVERLRRSNMQNFSIYVTELEGRKYLFSYFEYTGKDFEGDMKLMADDPETKRWWKETDPCQIQLPTRKPGANWSEMEMVFFMK
;
A
#
# COMPACT_ATOMS: atom_id res chain seq x y z
N MET A 1 6.00 -23.97 -28.86
CA MET A 1 5.92 -24.35 -27.44
C MET A 1 7.04 -23.63 -26.73
N GLY A 2 6.78 -22.39 -26.28
CA GLY A 2 7.75 -21.67 -25.45
C GLY A 2 7.72 -22.29 -24.07
N THR A 3 8.88 -22.65 -23.54
CA THR A 3 9.00 -23.04 -22.14
C THR A 3 8.64 -21.82 -21.31
N ASP A 4 7.49 -21.83 -20.63
CA ASP A 4 7.24 -20.92 -19.50
C ASP A 4 8.30 -21.24 -18.45
N GLN A 5 9.42 -20.52 -18.52
CA GLN A 5 10.36 -20.51 -17.41
C GLN A 5 9.65 -19.85 -16.25
N GLU A 6 9.54 -20.57 -15.14
CA GLU A 6 9.05 -20.05 -13.87
C GLU A 6 9.87 -18.80 -13.50
N ILE A 7 9.25 -17.63 -13.56
CA ILE A 7 9.89 -16.37 -13.18
C ILE A 7 10.09 -16.41 -11.66
N ARG A 8 11.35 -16.26 -11.23
CA ARG A 8 11.74 -16.23 -9.82
C ARG A 8 12.27 -14.84 -9.46
N PRO A 9 12.03 -14.36 -8.24
CA PRO A 9 12.63 -13.11 -7.77
C PRO A 9 14.17 -13.18 -7.82
N GLU A 10 14.79 -12.11 -8.27
CA GLU A 10 16.23 -11.90 -8.21
C GLU A 10 16.53 -10.69 -7.32
N TYR A 11 17.48 -10.87 -6.40
CA TYR A 11 17.84 -9.86 -5.41
C TYR A 11 19.28 -9.39 -5.61
N GLY A 12 19.54 -8.14 -5.27
CA GLY A 12 20.86 -7.52 -5.40
C GLY A 12 20.92 -6.13 -4.77
N PRO A 13 22.00 -5.36 -5.02
CA PRO A 13 22.24 -4.08 -4.36
C PRO A 13 21.13 -3.03 -4.54
N THR A 14 20.34 -3.13 -5.62
CA THR A 14 19.22 -2.23 -5.94
C THR A 14 17.85 -2.84 -5.64
N ASN A 15 17.78 -4.10 -5.22
CA ASN A 15 16.55 -4.77 -4.78
C ASN A 15 16.94 -5.83 -3.72
N PRO A 16 17.11 -5.42 -2.46
CA PRO A 16 17.53 -6.34 -1.41
C PRO A 16 16.48 -7.41 -1.15
N SER A 17 16.92 -8.59 -0.68
CA SER A 17 16.00 -9.68 -0.33
C SER A 17 15.04 -9.26 0.80
N PRO A 18 13.93 -9.99 1.03
CA PRO A 18 13.05 -9.73 2.16
C PRO A 18 13.79 -9.71 3.51
N GLU A 19 14.74 -10.62 3.75
CA GLU A 19 15.52 -10.65 4.99
C GLU A 19 16.45 -9.44 5.13
N GLU A 20 17.01 -8.94 4.03
CA GLU A 20 17.84 -7.73 4.01
C GLU A 20 16.99 -6.47 4.18
N LYS A 21 15.84 -6.40 3.52
CA LYS A 21 14.84 -5.35 3.69
C LYS A 21 14.43 -5.22 5.15
N ASP A 22 14.29 -6.34 5.88
CA ASP A 22 13.91 -6.31 7.28
C ASP A 22 14.97 -5.72 8.21
N LYS A 23 16.24 -5.72 7.79
CA LYS A 23 17.36 -5.10 8.50
C LYS A 23 17.51 -3.61 8.17
N ASN A 24 16.86 -3.12 7.11
CA ASN A 24 16.96 -1.72 6.73
C ASN A 24 16.25 -0.81 7.73
N ARG A 25 16.88 0.34 8.01
CA ARG A 25 16.28 1.41 8.83
C ARG A 25 14.99 1.97 8.22
N VAL A 26 14.85 1.85 6.90
CA VAL A 26 13.68 2.31 6.14
C VAL A 26 13.24 1.16 5.23
N LYS A 27 12.01 0.71 5.42
CA LYS A 27 11.37 -0.30 4.58
C LYS A 27 10.38 0.38 3.65
N ARG A 28 10.31 -0.03 2.38
CA ARG A 28 9.41 0.56 1.39
C ARG A 28 8.33 -0.43 0.99
N PHE A 29 7.12 0.08 0.82
CA PHE A 29 5.96 -0.72 0.49
C PHE A 29 5.24 -0.09 -0.69
N GLY A 30 4.99 -0.91 -1.71
CA GLY A 30 4.09 -0.58 -2.81
C GLY A 30 2.86 -1.46 -2.74
N SER A 31 1.70 -0.90 -3.04
CA SER A 31 0.49 -1.72 -3.20
C SER A 31 -0.43 -1.17 -4.27
N VAL A 32 -1.30 -2.04 -4.79
CA VAL A 32 -2.28 -1.71 -5.81
C VAL A 32 -3.68 -2.19 -5.39
N ILE A 33 -4.68 -1.40 -5.71
CA ILE A 33 -6.09 -1.75 -5.58
C ILE A 33 -6.89 -1.15 -6.75
N GLY A 34 -8.03 -1.73 -7.10
CA GLY A 34 -8.93 -1.14 -8.08
C GLY A 34 -9.70 0.05 -7.48
N LEU A 35 -10.10 0.99 -8.34
CA LEU A 35 -10.95 2.12 -8.01
C LEU A 35 -12.26 2.01 -8.79
N LYS A 36 -13.39 2.15 -8.10
CA LYS A 36 -14.70 2.25 -8.74
C LYS A 36 -14.80 3.58 -9.48
N PRO A 37 -15.00 3.61 -10.80
CA PRO A 37 -15.02 4.85 -11.57
C PRO A 37 -16.04 5.87 -11.05
N GLU A 38 -17.23 5.41 -10.65
CA GLU A 38 -18.32 6.22 -10.13
C GLU A 38 -18.03 6.82 -8.74
N LYS A 39 -16.97 6.36 -8.05
CA LYS A 39 -16.55 6.86 -6.73
C LYS A 39 -15.23 7.62 -6.77
N GLU A 40 -14.58 7.80 -7.92
CA GLU A 40 -13.30 8.49 -8.02
C GLU A 40 -13.33 9.89 -7.41
N GLN A 41 -14.36 10.68 -7.75
CA GLN A 41 -14.50 12.04 -7.22
C GLN A 41 -14.66 12.05 -5.69
N CYS A 42 -15.35 11.07 -5.13
CA CYS A 42 -15.50 10.90 -3.68
C CYS A 42 -14.14 10.59 -3.04
N TYR A 43 -13.42 9.60 -3.60
CA TYR A 43 -12.10 9.21 -3.12
C TYR A 43 -11.10 10.38 -3.11
N ARG A 44 -11.09 11.18 -4.19
CA ARG A 44 -10.27 12.39 -4.30
C ARG A 44 -10.61 13.44 -3.25
N LYS A 45 -11.92 13.70 -3.01
CA LYS A 45 -12.36 14.66 -1.98
C LYS A 45 -11.94 14.22 -0.59
N LEU A 46 -12.11 12.94 -0.27
CA LEU A 46 -11.65 12.36 0.99
C LEU A 46 -10.15 12.61 1.18
N HIS A 47 -9.32 12.25 0.18
CA HIS A 47 -7.86 12.35 0.33
C HIS A 47 -7.31 13.77 0.22
N ALA A 48 -8.04 14.69 -0.40
CA ALA A 48 -7.67 16.11 -0.44
C ALA A 48 -7.71 16.76 0.96
N ASP A 49 -8.57 16.27 1.86
CA ASP A 49 -8.67 16.72 3.25
C ASP A 49 -8.81 15.50 4.18
N THR A 50 -7.76 14.69 4.21
CA THR A 50 -7.72 13.48 5.06
C THR A 50 -7.82 13.91 6.52
N TRP A 51 -8.67 13.23 7.30
CA TRP A 51 -8.91 13.59 8.69
C TRP A 51 -7.60 13.66 9.49
N PRO A 52 -7.35 14.74 10.26
CA PRO A 52 -6.10 14.90 11.01
C PRO A 52 -5.79 13.73 11.96
N SER A 53 -6.82 13.10 12.55
CA SER A 53 -6.68 11.92 13.42
C SER A 53 -6.09 10.72 12.68
N VAL A 54 -6.50 10.48 11.44
CA VAL A 54 -5.98 9.40 10.59
C VAL A 54 -4.52 9.66 10.22
N VAL A 55 -4.20 10.90 9.82
CA VAL A 55 -2.81 11.29 9.50
C VAL A 55 -1.90 11.12 10.72
N GLU A 56 -2.36 11.52 11.91
CA GLU A 56 -1.63 11.33 13.15
C GLU A 56 -1.43 9.85 13.50
N ARG A 57 -2.46 9.02 13.30
CA ARG A 57 -2.34 7.57 13.50
C ARG A 57 -1.29 6.95 12.57
N LEU A 58 -1.26 7.34 11.30
CA LEU A 58 -0.23 6.90 10.34
C LEU A 58 1.18 7.31 10.80
N ARG A 59 1.37 8.56 11.27
CA ARG A 59 2.65 9.03 11.80
C ARG A 59 3.10 8.22 13.04
N ARG A 60 2.18 7.98 13.97
CA ARG A 60 2.46 7.16 15.17
C ARG A 60 2.76 5.71 14.85
N SER A 61 2.31 5.22 13.70
CA SER A 61 2.64 3.89 13.15
C SER A 61 3.91 3.92 12.26
N ASN A 62 4.76 4.94 12.43
CA ASN A 62 6.05 5.08 11.77
C ASN A 62 5.99 5.08 10.23
N MET A 63 4.87 5.50 9.65
CA MET A 63 4.71 5.66 8.21
C MET A 63 5.06 7.10 7.79
N GLN A 64 5.87 7.22 6.75
CA GLN A 64 6.28 8.50 6.16
C GLN A 64 6.31 8.41 4.64
N ASN A 65 6.40 9.57 3.97
CA ASN A 65 6.43 9.66 2.51
C ASN A 65 5.29 8.88 1.83
N PHE A 66 4.13 8.82 2.48
CA PHE A 66 2.98 8.05 2.00
C PHE A 66 2.26 8.81 0.88
N SER A 67 2.31 8.26 -0.32
CA SER A 67 1.62 8.76 -1.52
C SER A 67 0.64 7.72 -2.06
N ILE A 68 -0.47 8.18 -2.65
CA ILE A 68 -1.41 7.35 -3.41
C ILE A 68 -1.62 8.00 -4.78
N TYR A 69 -1.31 7.27 -5.84
CA TYR A 69 -1.48 7.66 -7.22
C TYR A 69 -2.73 7.01 -7.79
N VAL A 70 -3.41 7.69 -8.71
CA VAL A 70 -4.54 7.14 -9.47
C VAL A 70 -4.20 7.14 -10.95
N THR A 71 -4.49 6.04 -11.64
CA THR A 71 -4.27 5.91 -13.08
C THR A 71 -5.31 4.98 -13.69
N GLU A 72 -5.33 4.91 -15.02
CA GLU A 72 -6.20 4.02 -15.79
C GLU A 72 -5.33 3.09 -16.64
N LEU A 73 -5.56 1.79 -16.53
CA LEU A 73 -4.90 0.74 -17.29
C LEU A 73 -5.98 -0.12 -17.94
N GLU A 74 -5.93 -0.27 -19.26
CA GLU A 74 -6.88 -1.07 -20.04
C GLU A 74 -8.36 -0.73 -19.74
N GLY A 75 -8.67 0.56 -19.60
CA GLY A 75 -10.03 1.06 -19.32
C GLY A 75 -10.51 0.82 -17.88
N ARG A 76 -9.63 0.40 -16.97
CA ARG A 76 -9.93 0.21 -15.55
C ARG A 76 -9.08 1.14 -14.69
N LYS A 77 -9.67 1.70 -13.65
CA LYS A 77 -8.99 2.63 -12.74
C LYS A 77 -8.36 1.89 -11.58
N TYR A 78 -7.14 2.31 -11.24
CA TYR A 78 -6.34 1.74 -10.16
C TYR A 78 -5.79 2.83 -9.26
N LEU A 79 -5.58 2.47 -8.00
CA LEU A 79 -4.81 3.23 -7.05
C LEU A 79 -3.51 2.49 -6.77
N PHE A 80 -2.40 3.22 -6.77
CA PHE A 80 -1.07 2.73 -6.42
C PHE A 80 -0.59 3.48 -5.19
N SER A 81 -0.39 2.77 -4.07
CA SER A 81 0.19 3.35 -2.87
C SER A 81 1.68 3.11 -2.79
N TYR A 82 2.38 4.07 -2.21
CA TYR A 82 3.77 3.96 -1.79
C TYR A 82 3.93 4.57 -0.40
N PHE A 83 4.61 3.90 0.52
CA PHE A 83 5.06 4.52 1.76
C PHE A 83 6.39 3.95 2.24
N GLU A 84 7.06 4.73 3.07
CA GLU A 84 8.23 4.31 3.82
C GLU A 84 7.85 4.05 5.29
N TYR A 85 8.37 2.97 5.85
CA TYR A 85 8.21 2.60 7.25
C TYR A 85 9.56 2.66 7.95
N THR A 86 9.61 3.33 9.09
CA THR A 86 10.84 3.57 9.86
C THR A 86 10.81 2.96 11.27
N GLY A 87 9.74 2.24 11.61
CA GLY A 87 9.57 1.61 12.91
C GLY A 87 10.33 0.28 13.03
N LYS A 88 10.15 -0.39 14.17
CA LYS A 88 10.83 -1.67 14.48
C LYS A 88 9.89 -2.87 14.46
N ASP A 89 8.60 -2.66 14.67
CA ASP A 89 7.58 -3.72 14.74
C ASP A 89 6.42 -3.38 13.78
N PHE A 90 6.60 -3.74 12.51
CA PHE A 90 5.64 -3.40 11.46
C PHE A 90 4.27 -4.01 11.74
N GLU A 91 4.23 -5.28 12.14
CA GLU A 91 2.98 -5.99 12.43
C GLU A 91 2.25 -5.36 13.63
N GLY A 92 2.98 -5.01 14.69
CA GLY A 92 2.43 -4.30 15.85
C GLY A 92 1.85 -2.93 15.47
N ASP A 93 2.58 -2.14 14.68
CA ASP A 93 2.13 -0.82 14.25
C ASP A 93 0.91 -0.87 13.31
N MET A 94 0.86 -1.86 12.43
CA MET A 94 -0.30 -2.11 11.55
C MET A 94 -1.50 -2.60 12.36
N LYS A 95 -1.28 -3.43 13.38
CA LYS A 95 -2.34 -3.87 14.29
C LYS A 95 -2.92 -2.71 15.08
N LEU A 96 -2.09 -1.83 15.64
CA LEU A 96 -2.55 -0.64 16.37
C LEU A 96 -3.37 0.29 15.47
N MET A 97 -2.96 0.47 14.22
CA MET A 97 -3.74 1.21 13.22
C MET A 97 -5.06 0.51 12.90
N ALA A 98 -5.05 -0.82 12.72
CA ALA A 98 -6.25 -1.60 12.43
C ALA A 98 -7.25 -1.63 13.60
N ASP A 99 -6.77 -1.46 14.84
CA ASP A 99 -7.61 -1.40 16.04
C ASP A 99 -8.17 0.00 16.32
N ASP A 100 -7.55 1.06 15.77
CA ASP A 100 -7.90 2.46 15.99
C ASP A 100 -9.32 2.80 15.47
N PRO A 101 -10.20 3.38 16.32
CA PRO A 101 -11.58 3.65 15.96
C PRO A 101 -11.73 4.70 14.86
N GLU A 102 -10.87 5.73 14.82
CA GLU A 102 -10.92 6.77 13.79
C GLU A 102 -10.49 6.22 12.43
N THR A 103 -9.48 5.36 12.41
CA THR A 103 -9.04 4.63 11.21
C THR A 103 -10.16 3.71 10.69
N LYS A 104 -10.83 2.97 11.58
CA LYS A 104 -12.00 2.16 11.20
C LYS A 104 -13.13 3.00 10.61
N ARG A 105 -13.39 4.19 11.17
CA ARG A 105 -14.39 5.13 10.63
C ARG A 105 -13.98 5.64 9.26
N TRP A 106 -12.72 6.01 9.10
CA TRP A 106 -12.17 6.42 7.81
C TRP A 106 -12.31 5.35 6.73
N TRP A 107 -12.00 4.10 7.06
CA TRP A 107 -12.15 2.98 6.13
C TRP A 107 -13.60 2.76 5.68
N LYS A 108 -14.60 3.05 6.53
CA LYS A 108 -16.01 3.00 6.10
C LYS A 108 -16.32 4.00 4.98
N GLU A 109 -15.58 5.09 4.85
CA GLU A 109 -15.72 6.07 3.77
C GLU A 109 -14.91 5.68 2.53
N THR A 110 -13.69 5.15 2.72
CA THR A 110 -12.78 4.85 1.60
C THR A 110 -12.99 3.49 0.96
N ASP A 111 -13.28 2.44 1.75
CA ASP A 111 -13.42 1.07 1.26
C ASP A 111 -14.54 0.93 0.21
N PRO A 112 -15.70 1.61 0.34
CA PRO A 112 -16.73 1.58 -0.70
C PRO A 112 -16.28 2.12 -2.05
N CYS A 113 -15.22 2.93 -2.12
CA CYS A 113 -14.65 3.44 -3.36
C CYS A 113 -13.74 2.41 -4.06
N GLN A 114 -13.29 1.37 -3.36
CA GLN A 114 -12.23 0.48 -3.80
C GLN A 114 -12.76 -0.86 -4.31
N ILE A 115 -11.93 -1.54 -5.10
CA ILE A 115 -12.18 -2.89 -5.63
C ILE A 115 -10.98 -3.76 -5.26
N GLN A 116 -11.20 -4.72 -4.37
CA GLN A 116 -10.19 -5.71 -4.02
C GLN A 116 -9.79 -6.53 -5.24
N LEU A 117 -8.49 -6.70 -5.45
CA LEU A 117 -7.97 -7.48 -6.57
C LEU A 117 -7.88 -8.98 -6.19
N PRO A 118 -8.08 -9.91 -7.14
CA PRO A 118 -7.95 -11.34 -6.89
C PRO A 118 -6.54 -11.77 -6.43
N THR A 119 -5.53 -10.97 -6.75
CA THR A 119 -4.12 -11.22 -6.43
C THR A 119 -3.75 -10.89 -4.99
N ARG A 120 -4.68 -10.34 -4.18
CA ARG A 120 -4.40 -9.98 -2.79
C ARG A 120 -4.15 -11.23 -1.95
N LYS A 121 -3.23 -11.14 -1.00
CA LYS A 121 -3.04 -12.19 0.02
C LYS A 121 -4.30 -12.31 0.90
N PRO A 122 -4.62 -13.51 1.43
CA PRO A 122 -5.72 -13.67 2.38
C PRO A 122 -5.61 -12.67 3.54
N GLY A 123 -6.70 -11.96 3.82
CA GLY A 123 -6.76 -10.93 4.88
C GLY A 123 -6.25 -9.54 4.49
N ALA A 124 -5.53 -9.37 3.37
CA ALA A 124 -5.04 -8.05 2.94
C ALA A 124 -6.07 -7.32 2.07
N ASN A 125 -6.34 -6.03 2.32
CA ASN A 125 -7.24 -5.26 1.45
C ASN A 125 -6.61 -4.88 0.11
N TRP A 126 -5.35 -4.43 0.13
CA TRP A 126 -4.58 -4.05 -1.04
C TRP A 126 -3.66 -5.19 -1.48
N SER A 127 -3.40 -5.32 -2.79
CA SER A 127 -2.41 -6.27 -3.31
C SER A 127 -1.01 -5.68 -3.18
N GLU A 128 -0.10 -6.40 -2.55
CA GLU A 128 1.31 -6.01 -2.42
C GLU A 128 2.00 -6.02 -3.79
N MET A 129 2.91 -5.06 -4.00
CA MET A 129 3.77 -5.00 -5.18
C MET A 129 5.22 -5.29 -4.79
N GLU A 130 5.92 -6.06 -5.63
CA GLU A 130 7.35 -6.28 -5.50
C GLU A 130 8.12 -5.01 -5.92
N MET A 131 9.06 -4.58 -5.09
CA MET A 131 9.99 -3.50 -5.44
C MET A 131 11.19 -4.12 -6.15
N VAL A 132 11.23 -4.07 -7.49
CA VAL A 132 12.32 -4.69 -8.26
C VAL A 132 13.56 -3.80 -8.43
N PHE A 133 13.48 -2.54 -8.00
CA PHE A 133 14.58 -1.56 -8.07
C PHE A 133 14.39 -0.42 -7.07
N PHE A 134 15.49 0.04 -6.49
CA PHE A 134 15.60 1.21 -5.64
C PHE A 134 16.99 1.83 -5.79
N MET A 135 17.03 3.16 -5.83
CA MET A 135 18.23 3.98 -5.77
C MET A 135 17.96 5.11 -4.77
N LYS A 136 18.92 5.36 -3.87
CA LYS A 136 18.83 6.41 -2.86
C LYS A 136 19.13 7.79 -3.44
#